data_AF-A0A2D5AH20-F1
#
_entry.id   AF-A0A2D5AH20-F1
#
_cell.length_a   1.000
_cell.length_b   1.000
_cell.length_c   1.000
_cell.angle_alpha   90.00
_cell.angle_beta   90.00
_cell.angle_gamma   90.00
#
_symmetry.space_group_name_H-M   'P 1'
#
loop_
_entity.id
_entity.type
_entity.pdbx_description
1 polymer ?
#
loop_
_entity_poly.entity_id
_entity_poly.type
_entity_poly.pdbx_seq_one_letter_code
_entity_poly.pdbx_strand_id
1 'polypeptide(L)'
;MRIDEESMNKNSIAAFMPSIGHLLQVDDDRCFGCAACIMVCPVDALKLTGWLVKIDHATCTLCDHCLPSCPVDALSMELNP
;
A
#
# COMPACT_ATOMS: atom_id res chain seq x y z
N MET A 1 16.74 -20.58 7.64
CA MET A 1 17.86 -19.64 7.88
C MET A 1 17.29 -18.26 7.62
N ARG A 2 17.02 -17.49 8.69
CA ARG A 2 16.40 -16.13 8.76
C ARG A 2 14.93 -16.14 8.31
N ILE A 3 13.89 -16.07 9.16
CA ILE A 3 13.56 -15.11 10.24
C ILE A 3 13.96 -13.69 9.86
N ASP A 4 13.04 -12.97 9.25
CA ASP A 4 12.83 -11.54 9.48
C ASP A 4 11.38 -11.40 9.94
N GLU A 5 11.20 -11.75 11.21
CA GLU A 5 10.05 -11.46 12.05
C GLU A 5 9.92 -9.93 12.17
N GLU A 6 8.70 -9.42 11.93
CA GLU A 6 8.21 -8.16 12.48
C GLU A 6 8.88 -6.85 12.03
N SER A 7 8.37 -6.25 10.95
CA SER A 7 8.41 -4.79 10.76
C SER A 7 7.03 -4.21 10.42
N MET A 8 5.98 -4.71 11.08
CA MET A 8 4.77 -3.91 11.29
C MET A 8 4.79 -3.46 12.74
N ASN A 9 5.58 -2.42 13.01
CA ASN A 9 5.55 -1.66 14.25
C ASN A 9 4.11 -1.16 14.49
N LYS A 10 3.38 -1.87 15.34
CA LYS A 10 1.99 -1.57 15.75
C LYS A 10 1.95 -0.45 16.78
N ASN A 11 2.66 0.65 16.55
CA ASN A 11 2.57 1.82 17.43
C ASN A 11 2.49 3.13 16.65
N SER A 12 1.38 3.30 15.94
CA SER A 12 0.86 4.61 15.56
C SER A 12 -0.66 4.52 15.62
N ILE A 13 -1.21 5.22 16.60
CA ILE A 13 -2.62 5.44 16.95
C ILE A 13 -3.47 6.06 15.81
N ALA A 14 -3.40 5.52 14.60
CA ALA A 14 -4.26 5.91 13.49
C ALA A 14 -5.69 5.40 13.76
N ALA A 15 -6.48 6.25 14.40
CA ALA A 15 -7.95 6.29 14.39
C ALA A 15 -8.64 4.91 14.29
N PHE A 16 -8.83 4.28 15.44
CA PHE A 16 -9.64 3.09 15.62
C PHE A 16 -11.12 3.38 15.25
N MET A 17 -11.56 2.96 14.07
CA MET A 17 -12.97 2.76 13.71
C MET A 17 -13.13 1.29 13.26
N PRO A 18 -13.60 0.38 14.13
CA PRO A 18 -13.74 -1.02 13.78
C PRO A 18 -15.03 -1.19 12.96
N SER A 19 -14.90 -1.04 11.65
CA SER A 19 -15.92 -1.43 10.69
C SER A 19 -15.16 -2.04 9.52
N ILE A 20 -15.19 -3.38 9.45
CA ILE A 20 -14.64 -4.25 8.41
C ILE A 20 -14.40 -3.47 7.10
N GLY A 21 -13.15 -3.34 6.67
CA GLY A 21 -12.75 -2.50 5.56
C GLY A 21 -11.75 -3.17 4.63
N HIS A 22 -11.70 -2.70 3.39
CA HIS A 22 -10.62 -3.09 2.46
C HIS A 22 -9.42 -2.16 2.69
N LEU A 23 -8.22 -2.73 2.62
CA LEU A 23 -6.96 -1.99 2.63
C LEU A 23 -6.18 -2.30 1.36
N LEU A 24 -5.58 -1.28 0.76
CA LEU A 24 -4.65 -1.43 -0.34
C LEU A 24 -3.26 -1.80 0.23
N GLN A 25 -2.64 -2.87 -0.25
CA GLN A 25 -1.29 -3.29 0.15
C GLN A 25 -0.32 -3.28 -1.03
N VAL A 26 0.98 -3.17 -0.72
CA VAL A 26 2.09 -3.31 -1.66
C VAL A 26 2.89 -4.56 -1.29
N ASP A 27 3.12 -5.41 -2.28
CA ASP A 27 4.05 -6.51 -2.22
C ASP A 27 5.47 -5.98 -2.46
N ASP A 28 6.26 -5.90 -1.38
CA ASP A 28 7.61 -5.34 -1.41
C ASP A 28 8.59 -6.21 -2.23
N ASP A 29 8.31 -7.51 -2.44
CA ASP A 29 9.15 -8.42 -3.24
C ASP A 29 8.93 -8.25 -4.75
N ARG A 30 7.70 -7.87 -5.16
CA ARG A 30 7.36 -7.61 -6.56
C ARG A 30 7.54 -6.15 -6.95
N CYS A 31 7.44 -5.22 -6.01
CA CYS A 31 7.60 -3.79 -6.27
C CYS A 31 9.05 -3.45 -6.62
N PHE A 32 9.27 -2.94 -7.84
CA PHE A 32 10.60 -2.48 -8.29
C PHE A 32 10.68 -0.96 -8.46
N GLY A 33 9.72 -0.21 -7.89
CA GLY A 33 9.79 1.25 -7.84
C GLY A 33 9.55 2.01 -9.16
N CYS A 34 8.79 1.45 -10.11
CA CYS A 34 8.52 2.09 -11.40
C CYS A 34 7.69 3.39 -11.35
N ALA A 35 7.07 3.69 -10.20
CA ALA A 35 6.21 4.85 -9.97
C ALA A 35 4.95 4.98 -10.87
N ALA A 36 4.59 3.96 -11.68
CA ALA A 36 3.39 3.99 -12.50
C ALA A 36 2.10 4.23 -11.69
N CYS A 37 1.99 3.58 -10.53
CA CYS A 37 0.87 3.74 -9.60
C CYS A 37 0.79 5.13 -8.94
N ILE A 38 1.92 5.82 -8.80
CA ILE A 38 1.97 7.19 -8.28
C ILE A 38 1.35 8.15 -9.31
N MET A 39 1.72 7.99 -10.59
CA MET A 39 1.26 8.87 -11.68
C MET A 39 -0.25 8.81 -11.93
N VAL A 40 -0.90 7.68 -11.64
CA VAL A 40 -2.34 7.50 -11.85
C VAL A 40 -3.17 7.80 -10.60
N CYS A 41 -2.55 8.08 -9.46
CA CYS A 41 -3.27 8.31 -8.22
C CYS A 41 -3.92 9.71 -8.23
N PRO A 42 -5.26 9.83 -8.22
CA PRO A 42 -5.92 11.14 -8.30
C PRO A 42 -5.81 11.97 -7.02
N VAL A 43 -5.36 11.36 -5.92
CA VAL A 43 -5.29 11.97 -4.58
C VAL A 43 -3.88 11.95 -3.98
N ASP A 44 -2.86 11.63 -4.79
CA ASP A 44 -1.44 11.59 -4.37
C ASP A 44 -1.17 10.73 -3.11
N ALA A 45 -1.93 9.64 -2.94
CA ALA A 45 -1.82 8.74 -1.78
C ALA A 45 -0.63 7.78 -1.84
N LEU A 46 0.08 7.66 -2.95
CA LEU A 46 1.25 6.78 -3.09
C LEU A 46 2.52 7.61 -3.23
N LYS A 47 3.57 7.23 -2.48
CA LYS A 47 4.87 7.91 -2.51
C LYS A 47 6.01 6.90 -2.60
N LEU A 48 7.09 7.30 -3.25
CA LEU A 48 8.31 6.49 -3.31
C LEU A 48 9.16 6.76 -2.06
N THR A 49 9.44 5.72 -1.29
CA THR A 49 10.33 5.78 -0.12
C THR A 49 11.50 4.84 -0.39
N GLY A 50 12.62 5.40 -0.84
CA GLY A 50 13.72 4.62 -1.39
C GLY A 50 13.33 4.03 -2.75
N TRP A 51 13.20 2.71 -2.82
CA TRP A 51 12.82 1.98 -4.04
C TRP A 51 11.42 1.37 -3.97
N LEU A 52 10.77 1.44 -2.80
CA LEU A 52 9.46 0.86 -2.57
C LEU A 52 8.40 1.95 -2.56
N VAL A 53 7.24 1.62 -3.11
CA VAL A 53 6.05 2.46 -3.01
C VAL A 53 5.42 2.24 -1.64
N LYS A 54 5.09 3.32 -0.94
CA LYS A 54 4.34 3.30 0.33
C LYS A 54 3.03 4.07 0.16
N ILE A 55 2.01 3.58 0.85
CA ILE A 55 0.62 4.07 0.76
C ILE A 55 0.31 4.91 2.00
N ASP A 56 -0.21 6.12 1.77
CA ASP A 56 -0.87 6.91 2.79
C ASP A 56 -2.34 6.51 2.89
N HIS A 57 -2.64 5.63 3.84
CA HIS A 57 -3.99 5.12 4.06
C HIS A 57 -5.00 6.16 4.55
N ALA A 58 -4.55 7.28 5.11
CA ALA A 58 -5.45 8.36 5.50
C ALA A 58 -5.97 9.13 4.28
N THR A 59 -5.20 9.14 3.19
CA THR A 59 -5.52 9.85 1.94
C THR A 59 -6.09 8.93 0.87
N CYS A 60 -5.74 7.64 0.89
CA CYS A 60 -6.21 6.65 -0.08
C CYS A 60 -7.74 6.50 -0.04
N THR A 61 -8.40 6.72 -1.17
CA THR A 61 -9.85 6.60 -1.32
C THR A 61 -10.32 5.23 -1.79
N LEU A 62 -9.39 4.25 -1.93
CA LEU A 62 -9.64 2.92 -2.49
C LEU A 62 -10.28 2.96 -3.89
N CYS A 63 -9.92 3.95 -4.70
CA CYS A 63 -10.41 4.14 -6.07
C CYS A 63 -9.84 3.18 -7.11
N ASP A 64 -9.07 2.16 -6.72
CA ASP A 64 -8.50 1.07 -7.54
C ASP A 64 -7.63 1.40 -8.77
N HIS A 65 -7.49 2.67 -9.19
CA HIS A 65 -6.76 3.05 -10.41
C HIS A 65 -5.29 2.60 -10.44
N CYS A 66 -4.67 2.48 -9.27
CA CYS A 66 -3.29 2.02 -9.13
C CYS A 66 -3.10 0.54 -9.47
N LEU A 67 -4.13 -0.31 -9.33
CA LEU A 67 -4.04 -1.75 -9.57
C LEU A 67 -3.68 -2.08 -11.03
N PRO A 68 -4.47 -1.67 -12.05
CA PRO A 68 -4.16 -1.98 -13.44
C PRO A 68 -2.90 -1.25 -13.96
N SER A 69 -2.45 -0.20 -13.26
CA SER A 69 -1.23 0.52 -13.64
C SER A 69 0.05 -0.20 -13.25
N CYS A 70 -0.01 -1.19 -12.36
CA CYS A 70 1.16 -1.91 -11.90
C CYS A 70 1.55 -3.02 -12.88
N PRO A 71 2.68 -2.91 -13.60
CA PRO A 71 3.04 -3.89 -14.63
C PRO A 71 3.45 -5.26 -14.06
N VAL A 72 3.58 -5.38 -12.74
CA VAL A 72 4.01 -6.59 -12.02
C VAL A 72 2.99 -7.02 -10.96
N ASP A 73 1.79 -6.42 -10.99
CA ASP A 73 0.68 -6.71 -10.08
C ASP A 73 1.03 -6.62 -8.59
N ALA A 74 2.02 -5.80 -8.21
CA ALA A 74 2.51 -5.68 -6.84
C ALA A 74 1.53 -4.99 -5.86
N LEU A 75 0.34 -4.58 -6.32
CA LEU A 75 -0.69 -3.95 -5.50
C LEU A 75 -1.92 -4.87 -5.40
N SER A 76 -2.51 -4.97 -4.21
CA SER A 76 -3.71 -5.78 -3.97
C SER A 76 -4.63 -5.13 -2.93
N MET A 77 -5.93 -5.44 -2.99
CA MET A 77 -6.89 -5.06 -1.96
C MET A 77 -7.19 -6.26 -1.08
N GLU A 78 -6.94 -6.13 0.22
CA GLU A 78 -7.18 -7.18 1.21
C GLU A 78 -8.23 -6.73 2.23
N LEU A 79 -9.07 -7.67 2.65
CA LEU A 79 -10.03 -7.44 3.73
C LEU A 79 -9.28 -7.48 5.06
N ASN A 80 -9.34 -6.39 5.81
CA ASN A 80 -8.84 -6.34 7.18
C ASN A 80 -10.03 -6.50 8.15
N PRO A 81 -10.22 -7.68 8.77
CA PRO A 81 -11.33 -7.95 9.69
C PRO A 81 -11.23 -7.18 11.01
#